data_AF-A0A327YNL4-F1
#
_entry.id   AF-A0A327YNL4-F1
#
_cell.length_a   1.000
_cell.length_b   1.000
_cell.length_c   1.000
_cell.angle_alpha   90.00
_cell.angle_beta   90.00
_cell.angle_gamma   90.00
#
_symmetry.space_group_name_H-M   'P 1'
#
loop_
_entity.id
_entity.type
_entity.pdbx_description
1 polymer ?
#
loop_
_entity_poly.entity_id
_entity_poly.type
_entity_poly.pdbx_seq_one_letter_code
_entity_poly.pdbx_strand_id
1 'polypeptide(L)'
;MDNELRKNVRFRWFESLFELSHYEFQKKVWIDAGIENHVSDYSETICKYFDDLDLCNGLLKFRDEGFITEIEAEIFIDFHNKLEEFVDDPEKSNFSDIMILQDSKWINLTNLAKDKWLKLKENLIQEEEINYISKLENKFKQFL
;
A
#
# COMPACT_ATOMS: atom_id res chain seq x y z
N MET A 1 -11.28 19.01 8.02
CA MET A 1 -9.90 18.62 7.69
C MET A 1 -9.33 19.62 6.69
N ASP A 2 -8.07 19.99 6.82
CA ASP A 2 -7.38 20.84 5.83
C ASP A 2 -7.25 20.09 4.49
N ASN A 3 -7.60 20.75 3.38
CA ASN A 3 -7.65 20.13 2.06
C ASN A 3 -6.26 19.68 1.57
N GLU A 4 -5.22 20.46 1.88
CA GLU A 4 -3.83 20.12 1.55
C GLU A 4 -3.35 18.94 2.39
N LEU A 5 -3.68 18.92 3.69
CA LEU A 5 -3.39 17.77 4.55
C LEU A 5 -4.04 16.48 4.01
N ARG A 6 -5.35 16.51 3.72
CA ARG A 6 -6.07 15.35 3.17
C ARG A 6 -5.39 14.85 1.90
N LYS A 7 -5.06 15.75 1.00
CA LYS A 7 -4.44 15.44 -0.28
C LYS A 7 -3.09 14.74 -0.10
N ASN A 8 -2.21 15.32 0.72
CA ASN A 8 -0.89 14.74 0.98
C ASN A 8 -0.98 13.35 1.61
N VAL A 9 -1.89 13.17 2.57
CA VAL A 9 -2.15 11.87 3.21
C VAL A 9 -2.67 10.85 2.19
N ARG A 10 -3.60 11.23 1.30
CA ARG A 10 -4.11 10.34 0.26
C ARG A 10 -3.07 9.92 -0.76
N PHE A 11 -2.19 10.82 -1.17
CA PHE A 11 -1.11 10.47 -2.11
C PHE A 11 -0.13 9.49 -1.49
N ARG A 12 0.26 9.70 -0.22
CA ARG A 12 1.07 8.73 0.51
C ARG A 12 0.37 7.38 0.66
N TRP A 13 -0.94 7.38 0.94
CA TRP A 13 -1.73 6.15 0.98
C TRP A 13 -1.73 5.41 -0.38
N PHE A 14 -1.86 6.13 -1.50
CA PHE A 14 -1.76 5.52 -2.83
C PHE A 14 -0.37 4.97 -3.11
N GLU A 15 0.71 5.65 -2.71
CA GLU A 15 2.07 5.16 -2.84
C GLU A 15 2.28 3.85 -2.04
N SER A 16 1.81 3.80 -0.79
CA SER A 16 1.88 2.59 0.03
C SER A 16 1.08 1.44 -0.58
N LEU A 17 -0.17 1.69 -1.01
CA LEU A 17 -1.00 0.67 -1.65
C LEU A 17 -0.41 0.18 -2.98
N PHE A 18 0.20 1.08 -3.75
CA PHE A 18 0.89 0.72 -4.97
C PHE A 18 2.06 -0.24 -4.69
N GLU A 19 2.94 0.08 -3.74
CA GLU A 19 4.04 -0.81 -3.39
C GLU A 19 3.52 -2.17 -2.86
N LEU A 20 2.51 -2.15 -1.98
CA LEU A 20 1.89 -3.37 -1.43
C LEU A 20 1.18 -4.24 -2.50
N SER A 21 0.82 -3.69 -3.66
CA SER A 21 0.08 -4.40 -4.72
C SER A 21 0.93 -4.92 -5.87
N HIS A 22 2.22 -4.57 -5.94
CA HIS A 22 3.07 -4.90 -7.09
C HIS A 22 4.29 -5.70 -6.65
N TYR A 23 4.16 -7.03 -6.66
CA TYR A 23 5.22 -7.95 -6.25
C TYR A 23 6.55 -7.76 -6.99
N GLU A 24 6.52 -7.60 -8.32
CA GLU A 24 7.75 -7.38 -9.11
C GLU A 24 8.41 -6.05 -8.77
N PHE A 25 7.62 -5.02 -8.44
CA PHE A 25 8.13 -3.77 -7.92
C PHE A 25 8.81 -3.96 -6.55
N GLN A 26 8.15 -4.63 -5.60
CA GLN A 26 8.73 -4.97 -4.30
C GLN A 26 10.07 -5.69 -4.47
N LYS A 27 10.10 -6.77 -5.26
CA LYS A 27 11.33 -7.52 -5.55
C LYS A 27 12.43 -6.62 -6.12
N LYS A 28 12.09 -5.71 -7.02
CA LYS A 28 13.08 -4.83 -7.65
C LYS A 28 13.65 -3.81 -6.68
N VAL A 29 12.84 -3.29 -5.78
CA VAL A 29 13.24 -2.26 -4.82
C VAL A 29 13.94 -2.88 -3.63
N TRP A 30 13.34 -3.91 -3.02
CA TRP A 30 13.79 -4.48 -1.74
C TRP A 30 15.05 -5.33 -1.90
N ILE A 31 15.20 -6.04 -3.03
CA ILE A 31 16.30 -7.00 -3.23
C ILE A 31 17.35 -6.48 -4.21
N ASP A 32 16.91 -6.00 -5.37
CA ASP A 32 17.84 -5.68 -6.45
C ASP A 32 18.45 -4.27 -6.33
N ALA A 33 17.91 -3.41 -5.45
CA ALA A 33 18.15 -1.96 -5.47
C ALA A 33 18.02 -1.38 -6.89
N GLY A 34 17.06 -1.92 -7.65
CA GLY A 34 17.03 -1.86 -9.10
C GLY A 34 16.31 -0.64 -9.67
N ILE A 35 15.89 0.29 -8.83
CA ILE A 35 15.22 1.53 -9.21
C ILE A 35 16.05 2.71 -8.68
N GLU A 36 16.61 3.49 -9.59
CA GLU A 36 17.42 4.64 -9.23
C GLU A 36 16.62 5.65 -8.39
N ASN A 37 17.21 6.13 -7.30
CA ASN A 37 16.59 7.07 -6.36
C ASN A 37 15.29 6.56 -5.72
N HIS A 38 15.11 5.24 -5.62
CA HIS A 38 14.02 4.63 -4.89
C HIS A 38 14.53 3.48 -4.03
N VAL A 39 14.45 3.65 -2.72
CA VAL A 39 14.88 2.69 -1.72
C VAL A 39 13.66 2.42 -0.84
N SER A 40 13.44 1.14 -0.55
CA SER A 40 12.40 0.63 0.32
C SER A 40 12.75 -0.81 0.67
N ASP A 41 12.17 -1.32 1.74
CA ASP A 41 12.23 -2.71 2.15
C ASP A 41 10.88 -3.10 2.80
N TYR A 42 10.75 -4.33 3.30
CA TYR A 42 9.53 -4.75 3.97
C TYR A 42 9.17 -3.83 5.15
N SER A 43 10.15 -3.53 6.01
CA SER A 43 9.92 -2.73 7.22
C SER A 43 9.50 -1.31 6.87
N GLU A 44 10.19 -0.68 5.92
CA GLU A 44 9.86 0.66 5.43
C GLU A 44 8.46 0.70 4.79
N THR A 45 8.08 -0.33 4.03
CA THR A 45 6.74 -0.43 3.42
C THR A 45 5.64 -0.51 4.47
N ILE A 46 5.83 -1.34 5.50
CA ILE A 46 4.89 -1.49 6.61
C ILE A 46 4.81 -0.20 7.43
N CYS A 47 5.94 0.41 7.78
CA CYS A 47 5.97 1.69 8.50
C CYS A 47 5.27 2.82 7.71
N LYS A 48 5.53 2.93 6.40
CA LYS A 48 4.88 3.91 5.51
C LYS A 48 3.36 3.76 5.50
N TYR A 49 2.86 2.53 5.56
CA TYR A 49 1.42 2.28 5.57
C TYR A 49 0.82 2.46 6.97
N PHE A 50 1.35 1.81 8.00
CA PHE A 50 0.74 1.76 9.33
C PHE A 50 1.08 2.96 10.20
N ASP A 51 2.37 3.26 10.39
CA ASP A 51 2.81 4.30 11.33
C ASP A 51 2.64 5.70 10.73
N ASP A 52 3.13 5.87 9.51
CA ASP A 52 3.21 7.14 8.80
C ASP A 52 1.85 7.75 8.42
N LEU A 53 0.81 6.89 8.35
CA LEU A 53 -0.59 7.25 8.05
C LEU A 53 -1.53 7.06 9.26
N ASP A 54 -0.99 6.70 10.44
CA ASP A 54 -1.77 6.38 11.65
C ASP A 54 -2.84 5.30 11.43
N LEU A 55 -2.54 4.33 10.57
CA LEU A 55 -3.41 3.20 10.25
C LEU A 55 -3.36 2.08 11.29
N CYS A 56 -2.43 2.11 12.26
CA CYS A 56 -2.43 1.22 13.43
C CYS A 56 -3.70 1.32 14.30
N ASN A 57 -4.43 2.45 14.19
CA ASN A 57 -5.71 2.64 14.87
C ASN A 57 -6.91 2.19 14.03
N GLY A 58 -6.66 1.47 12.93
CA GLY A 58 -7.63 0.86 12.05
C GLY A 58 -8.09 1.75 10.89
N LEU A 59 -8.34 1.12 9.74
CA LEU A 59 -8.82 1.77 8.52
C LEU A 59 -10.15 2.53 8.71
N LEU A 60 -11.02 2.09 9.62
CA LEU A 60 -12.31 2.76 9.86
C LEU A 60 -12.16 4.13 10.50
N LYS A 61 -11.17 4.33 11.37
CA LYS A 61 -10.84 5.65 11.93
C LYS A 61 -10.37 6.58 10.81
N PHE A 62 -9.50 6.09 9.92
CA PHE A 62 -9.00 6.84 8.76
C PHE A 62 -10.13 7.31 7.83
N ARG A 63 -11.17 6.47 7.66
CA ARG A 63 -12.42 6.84 7.01
C ARG A 63 -13.20 7.90 7.78
N ASP A 64 -13.40 7.71 9.08
CA ASP A 64 -14.19 8.62 9.93
C ASP A 64 -13.57 10.02 10.02
N GLU A 65 -12.24 10.12 9.89
CA GLU A 65 -11.50 11.38 9.79
C GLU A 65 -11.59 12.03 8.40
N GLY A 66 -12.15 11.32 7.41
CA GLY A 66 -12.46 11.82 6.07
C GLY A 66 -11.33 11.66 5.05
N PHE A 67 -10.27 10.90 5.38
CA PHE A 67 -9.16 10.65 4.45
C PHE A 67 -9.58 9.75 3.30
N ILE A 68 -10.45 8.78 3.56
CA ILE A 68 -11.03 7.88 2.56
C ILE A 68 -12.55 7.86 2.62
N THR A 69 -13.17 7.45 1.53
CA THR A 69 -14.62 7.27 1.42
C THR A 69 -15.07 5.94 2.03
N GLU A 70 -16.38 5.78 2.23
CA GLU A 70 -16.96 4.51 2.66
C GLU A 70 -16.64 3.37 1.68
N ILE A 71 -16.78 3.63 0.37
CA ILE A 71 -16.50 2.63 -0.68
C ILE A 71 -15.03 2.19 -0.63
N GLU A 72 -14.10 3.14 -0.45
CA GLU A 72 -12.69 2.83 -0.30
C GLU A 72 -12.40 1.99 0.95
N ALA A 73 -13.05 2.32 2.07
CA ALA A 73 -12.93 1.53 3.30
C ALA A 73 -13.47 0.10 3.10
N GLU A 74 -14.63 -0.06 2.48
CA GLU A 74 -15.21 -1.38 2.14
C GLU A 74 -14.30 -2.21 1.22
N ILE A 75 -13.64 -1.57 0.25
CA ILE A 75 -12.70 -2.23 -0.64
C ILE A 75 -11.52 -2.80 0.15
N PHE A 76 -10.95 -2.02 1.08
CA PHE A 76 -9.67 -2.33 1.72
C PHE A 76 -9.75 -2.95 3.11
N ILE A 77 -10.90 -2.96 3.80
CA ILE A 77 -10.97 -3.42 5.20
C ILE A 77 -10.46 -4.86 5.39
N ASP A 78 -10.84 -5.78 4.48
CA ASP A 78 -10.36 -7.17 4.53
C ASP A 78 -8.85 -7.28 4.26
N PHE A 79 -8.31 -6.43 3.37
CA PHE A 79 -6.87 -6.40 3.12
C PHE A 79 -6.12 -5.85 4.34
N HIS A 80 -6.59 -4.74 4.89
CA HIS A 80 -5.99 -4.08 6.05
C HIS A 80 -5.89 -5.03 7.25
N ASN A 81 -6.99 -5.72 7.59
CA ASN A 81 -7.01 -6.65 8.71
C ASN A 81 -6.06 -7.85 8.51
N LYS A 82 -5.97 -8.38 7.28
CA LYS A 82 -5.05 -9.48 6.98
C LYS A 82 -3.59 -9.04 6.96
N LEU A 83 -3.34 -7.80 6.55
CA LEU A 83 -2.00 -7.22 6.60
C LEU A 83 -1.57 -7.01 8.05
N GLU A 84 -2.45 -6.48 8.90
CA GLU A 84 -2.23 -6.34 10.34
C GLU A 84 -1.93 -7.70 11.00
N GLU A 85 -2.75 -8.72 10.72
CA GLU A 85 -2.52 -10.09 11.22
C GLU A 85 -1.15 -10.66 10.79
N PHE A 86 -0.71 -10.37 9.55
CA PHE A 86 0.59 -10.82 9.06
C PHE A 86 1.75 -10.09 9.74
N VAL A 87 1.61 -8.78 9.99
CA VAL A 87 2.64 -7.94 10.63
C VAL A 87 2.79 -8.30 12.11
N ASP A 88 1.68 -8.59 12.79
CA ASP A 88 1.64 -8.97 14.20
C ASP A 88 2.05 -10.42 14.47
N ASP A 89 2.22 -11.24 13.42
CA ASP A 89 2.67 -12.63 13.54
C ASP A 89 4.12 -12.67 14.04
N PRO A 90 4.37 -13.11 15.30
CA PRO A 90 5.70 -13.06 15.89
C PRO A 90 6.69 -14.00 15.20
N GLU A 91 6.21 -14.98 14.41
CA GLU A 91 7.10 -15.83 13.61
C GLU A 91 7.77 -15.02 12.47
N LYS A 92 7.16 -13.91 12.05
CA LYS A 92 7.63 -13.06 10.95
C LYS A 92 8.63 -12.00 11.38
N SER A 93 8.81 -11.76 12.68
CA SER A 93 9.65 -10.69 13.21
C SER A 93 11.13 -10.78 12.80
N ASN A 94 11.60 -11.95 12.40
CA ASN A 94 12.99 -12.20 12.00
C ASN A 94 13.14 -12.53 10.50
N PHE A 95 12.09 -12.35 9.70
CA PHE A 95 12.16 -12.62 8.27
C PHE A 95 12.96 -11.51 7.59
N SER A 96 13.88 -11.89 6.70
CA SER A 96 14.48 -10.95 5.75
C SER A 96 13.51 -10.64 4.61
N ASP A 97 13.77 -9.59 3.83
CA ASP A 97 12.94 -9.23 2.67
C ASP A 97 12.78 -10.39 1.68
N ILE A 98 13.84 -11.19 1.49
CA ILE A 98 13.80 -12.38 0.64
C ILE A 98 12.82 -13.42 1.20
N MET A 99 12.83 -13.63 2.51
CA MET A 99 11.92 -14.58 3.17
C MET A 99 10.47 -14.09 3.12
N ILE A 100 10.23 -12.78 3.28
CA ILE A 100 8.91 -12.17 3.12
C ILE A 100 8.40 -12.38 1.69
N LEU A 101 9.19 -12.06 0.67
CA LEU A 101 8.80 -12.23 -0.73
C LEU A 101 8.54 -13.69 -1.11
N GLN A 102 9.17 -14.65 -0.44
CA GLN A 102 8.92 -16.08 -0.65
C GLN A 102 7.76 -16.63 0.19
N ASP A 103 7.22 -15.86 1.14
CA ASP A 103 6.12 -16.30 1.99
C ASP A 103 4.81 -16.33 1.20
N SER A 104 4.18 -17.51 1.17
CA SER A 104 2.88 -17.69 0.52
C SER A 104 1.78 -16.75 1.05
N LYS A 105 1.79 -16.42 2.36
CA LYS A 105 0.85 -15.46 2.95
C LYS A 105 1.10 -14.06 2.39
N TRP A 106 2.35 -13.63 2.28
CA TRP A 106 2.71 -12.34 1.69
C TRP A 106 2.32 -12.25 0.22
N ILE A 107 2.63 -13.29 -0.57
CA ILE A 107 2.24 -13.36 -1.98
C ILE A 107 0.71 -13.24 -2.13
N ASN A 108 -0.05 -13.93 -1.28
CA ASN A 108 -1.51 -13.84 -1.28
C ASN A 108 -2.02 -12.45 -0.87
N LEU A 109 -1.37 -11.80 0.09
CA LEU A 109 -1.66 -10.42 0.49
C LEU A 109 -1.39 -9.44 -0.66
N THR A 110 -0.26 -9.56 -1.34
CA THR A 110 0.10 -8.70 -2.47
C THR A 110 -0.89 -8.89 -3.64
N ASN A 111 -1.33 -10.12 -3.91
CA ASN A 111 -2.37 -10.37 -4.91
C ASN A 111 -3.72 -9.78 -4.49
N LEU A 112 -4.10 -9.92 -3.22
CA LEU A 112 -5.31 -9.30 -2.69
C LEU A 112 -5.24 -7.77 -2.82
N ALA A 113 -4.10 -7.16 -2.47
CA ALA A 113 -3.85 -5.73 -2.64
C ALA A 113 -3.96 -5.31 -4.11
N LYS A 114 -3.45 -6.11 -5.05
CA LYS A 114 -3.59 -5.87 -6.49
C LYS A 114 -5.05 -5.85 -6.93
N ASP A 115 -5.84 -6.81 -6.49
CA ASP A 115 -7.29 -6.82 -6.77
C ASP A 115 -7.99 -5.59 -6.18
N LYS A 116 -7.64 -5.18 -4.95
CA LYS A 116 -8.20 -3.98 -4.32
C LYS A 116 -7.76 -2.70 -5.02
N TRP A 117 -6.50 -2.61 -5.46
CA TRP A 117 -5.96 -1.51 -6.23
C TRP A 117 -6.72 -1.30 -7.55
N LEU A 118 -7.02 -2.38 -8.27
CA LEU A 118 -7.85 -2.30 -9.48
C LEU A 118 -9.25 -1.76 -9.18
N LYS A 119 -9.91 -2.27 -8.12
CA LYS A 119 -11.22 -1.76 -7.69
C LYS A 119 -11.19 -0.31 -7.24
N LEU A 120 -10.13 0.12 -6.55
CA LEU A 120 -9.94 1.51 -6.17
C LEU A 120 -9.99 2.41 -7.41
N LYS A 121 -9.21 2.07 -8.45
CA LYS A 121 -9.15 2.86 -9.69
C LYS A 121 -10.50 2.98 -10.39
N GLU A 122 -11.34 1.94 -10.33
CA GLU A 122 -12.71 1.96 -10.88
C GLU A 122 -13.65 2.90 -10.11
N ASN A 123 -13.35 3.19 -8.84
CA ASN A 123 -14.20 3.97 -7.95
C ASN A 123 -13.65 5.39 -7.67
N LEU A 124 -12.50 5.76 -8.22
CA LEU A 124 -11.97 7.12 -8.11
C LEU A 124 -12.75 8.08 -9.00
N ILE A 125 -13.14 9.21 -8.43
CA ILE A 125 -13.92 10.25 -9.10
C ILE A 125 -13.10 11.54 -9.26
N GLN A 126 -12.16 11.79 -8.35
CA GLN A 126 -11.37 13.01 -8.34
C GLN A 126 -10.28 12.93 -9.42
N GLU A 127 -10.35 13.83 -10.41
CA GLU A 127 -9.42 13.86 -11.54
C GLU A 127 -7.95 13.96 -11.09
N GLU A 128 -7.68 14.72 -10.04
CA GLU A 128 -6.32 14.87 -9.52
C GLU A 128 -5.76 13.53 -8.98
N GLU A 129 -6.58 12.76 -8.28
CA GLU A 129 -6.21 11.45 -7.72
C GLU A 129 -6.02 10.41 -8.83
N ILE A 130 -6.92 10.41 -9.83
CA ILE A 130 -6.80 9.57 -11.03
C ILE A 130 -5.50 9.87 -11.78
N ASN A 131 -5.19 11.15 -11.96
CA ASN A 131 -3.96 11.61 -12.62
C ASN A 131 -2.72 11.22 -11.83
N TYR A 132 -2.77 11.32 -10.50
CA TYR A 132 -1.66 10.94 -9.63
C TYR A 132 -1.36 9.44 -9.73
N ILE A 133 -2.37 8.58 -9.59
CA ILE A 133 -2.21 7.12 -9.73
C ILE A 133 -1.70 6.76 -11.13
N SER A 134 -2.25 7.38 -12.18
CA SER A 134 -1.80 7.13 -13.55
C SER A 134 -0.33 7.51 -13.75
N LYS A 135 0.13 8.60 -13.12
CA LYS A 135 1.56 8.99 -13.15
C LYS A 135 2.42 7.98 -12.39
N LEU A 136 1.96 7.51 -11.23
CA LEU A 136 2.66 6.52 -10.42
C LEU A 136 2.84 5.20 -11.20
N GLU A 137 1.76 4.69 -11.81
CA GLU A 137 1.81 3.49 -12.63
C GLU A 137 2.71 3.67 -13.86
N ASN A 138 2.60 4.79 -14.57
CA ASN A 138 3.44 5.06 -15.72
C ASN A 138 4.93 5.16 -15.37
N LYS A 139 5.26 5.75 -14.21
CA LYS A 139 6.64 5.86 -13.71
C LYS A 139 7.30 4.50 -13.54
N PHE A 140 6.52 3.48 -13.15
CA PHE A 140 7.02 2.15 -12.81
C PHE A 140 6.48 1.04 -13.70
N LYS A 141 5.91 1.38 -14.85
CA LYS A 141 5.20 0.48 -15.77
C LYS A 141 5.96 -0.80 -16.14
N GLN A 142 7.29 -0.73 -16.17
CA GLN A 142 8.15 -1.88 -16.45
C GLN A 142 8.21 -2.93 -15.33
N PHE A 143 7.55 -2.67 -14.19
CA PHE A 143 7.53 -3.50 -12.98
C PHE A 143 6.11 -3.87 -12.50
N LEU A 144 5.08 -3.65 -13.33
CA LEU A 144 3.66 -3.91 -13.01
C LEU A 144 3.08 -5.12 -13.75
#